data_AF-A0A151SGH8-F1
#
_entry.id   AF-A0A151SGH8-F1
#
_cell.length_a   1.000
_cell.length_b   1.000
_cell.length_c   1.000
_cell.angle_alpha   90.00
_cell.angle_beta   90.00
_cell.angle_gamma   90.00
#
_symmetry.space_group_name_H-M   'P 1'
#
loop_
_entity.id
_entity.type
_entity.pdbx_description
1 polymer ?
#
loop_
_entity_poly.entity_id
_entity_poly.type
_entity_poly.pdbx_seq_one_letter_code
_entity_poly.pdbx_strand_id
1 'polypeptide(L)'
;MILSLRESLQSCKDTLATCQNELEAAKSEIQSWHSTLKNEPSVLAGITPEPKMLINYLKTLKSSEESLRDQLEKAKKKEAAFIVTFAKREQEIAELKSAVRDLKVQLKPPSMQARRLLLDPAVHEEFTRLKNLVEEKDKKVKELQDNIAAVSFTPQSKMGKMLMAKCRTLQEENEEIGNQASEGKMHELGLKLALQKSQNAQLRSQFEGIFVALCCLLVYKIGDLQIKSWLKKHMEGLTNDVERSNEMVFTSFSFSIFFCYLEVSKHAVL
;
A
#
# COMPACT_ATOMS: atom_id res chain seq x y z
N MET A 1 -42.26 -103.81 -104.72
CA MET A 1 -41.26 -104.63 -103.98
C MET A 1 -39.84 -104.43 -104.53
N ILE A 2 -39.58 -104.52 -105.84
CA ILE A 2 -38.22 -104.33 -106.40
C ILE A 2 -37.70 -102.88 -106.29
N LEU A 3 -38.56 -101.87 -106.46
CA LEU A 3 -38.17 -100.46 -106.34
C LEU A 3 -37.81 -100.06 -104.90
N SER A 4 -38.62 -100.46 -103.91
CA SER A 4 -38.33 -100.21 -102.49
C SER A 4 -37.04 -100.90 -102.02
N LEU A 5 -36.73 -102.07 -102.58
CA LEU A 5 -35.46 -102.76 -102.32
C LEU A 5 -34.26 -102.06 -102.96
N ARG A 6 -34.43 -101.44 -104.15
CA ARG A 6 -33.36 -100.62 -104.77
C ARG A 6 -33.14 -99.30 -104.05
N GLU A 7 -34.19 -98.61 -103.62
CA GLU A 7 -34.10 -97.38 -102.83
C GLU A 7 -33.45 -97.63 -101.48
N SER A 8 -33.85 -98.69 -100.76
CA SER A 8 -33.20 -99.08 -99.50
C SER A 8 -31.75 -99.52 -99.71
N LEU A 9 -31.42 -100.24 -100.79
CA LEU A 9 -30.03 -100.58 -101.12
C LEU A 9 -29.19 -99.35 -101.44
N GLN A 10 -29.75 -98.36 -102.15
CA GLN A 10 -29.06 -97.11 -102.47
C GLN A 10 -28.84 -96.27 -101.20
N SER A 11 -29.86 -96.14 -100.34
CA SER A 11 -29.72 -95.49 -99.03
C SER A 11 -28.66 -96.19 -98.15
N CYS A 12 -28.59 -97.52 -98.19
CA CYS A 12 -27.56 -98.28 -97.50
C CYS A 12 -26.15 -98.03 -98.07
N LYS A 13 -26.01 -97.84 -99.38
CA LYS A 13 -24.73 -97.47 -100.00
C LYS A 13 -24.32 -96.03 -99.66
N ASP A 14 -25.26 -95.10 -99.66
CA ASP A 14 -24.99 -93.70 -99.35
C ASP A 14 -24.55 -93.55 -97.89
N THR A 15 -25.25 -94.23 -96.96
CA THR A 15 -24.86 -94.28 -95.54
C THR A 15 -23.50 -94.94 -95.34
N LEU A 16 -23.17 -96.01 -96.10
CA LEU A 16 -21.84 -96.61 -96.07
C LEU A 16 -20.77 -95.63 -96.55
N ALA A 17 -21.03 -94.86 -97.60
CA ALA A 17 -20.10 -93.85 -98.10
C ALA A 17 -19.88 -92.73 -97.08
N THR A 18 -20.93 -92.27 -96.39
CA THR A 18 -20.81 -91.30 -95.27
C THR A 18 -19.95 -91.87 -94.15
N CYS A 19 -20.23 -93.11 -93.71
CA CYS A 19 -19.46 -93.77 -92.66
C CYS A 19 -17.98 -93.93 -93.05
N GLN A 20 -17.71 -94.24 -94.33
CA GLN A 20 -16.34 -94.35 -94.84
C GLN A 20 -15.61 -93.01 -94.78
N ASN A 21 -16.28 -91.92 -95.16
CA ASN A 21 -15.70 -90.58 -95.11
C ASN A 21 -15.45 -90.12 -93.65
N GLU A 22 -16.37 -90.39 -92.74
CA GLU A 22 -16.20 -90.10 -91.30
C GLU A 22 -15.04 -90.92 -90.71
N LEU A 23 -14.88 -92.18 -91.12
CA LEU A 23 -13.76 -93.02 -90.69
C LEU A 23 -12.42 -92.46 -91.18
N GLU A 24 -12.31 -92.05 -92.44
CA GLU A 24 -11.07 -91.47 -92.97
C GLU A 24 -10.78 -90.08 -92.38
N ALA A 25 -11.80 -89.28 -92.08
CA ALA A 25 -11.66 -88.03 -91.34
C ALA A 25 -11.12 -88.28 -89.93
N ALA A 26 -11.69 -89.23 -89.19
CA ALA A 26 -11.24 -89.60 -87.85
C ALA A 26 -9.81 -90.17 -87.87
N LYS A 27 -9.44 -90.98 -88.87
CA LYS A 27 -8.06 -91.47 -89.05
C LYS A 27 -7.08 -90.33 -89.28
N SER A 28 -7.44 -89.37 -90.15
CA SER A 28 -6.62 -88.19 -90.43
C SER A 28 -6.44 -87.34 -89.17
N GLU A 29 -7.49 -87.21 -88.37
CA GLU A 29 -7.44 -86.52 -87.08
C GLU A 29 -6.47 -87.23 -86.14
N ILE A 30 -6.63 -88.53 -85.91
CA ILE A 30 -5.75 -89.36 -85.05
C ILE A 30 -4.29 -89.24 -85.51
N GLN A 31 -4.02 -89.25 -86.81
CA GLN A 31 -2.69 -89.08 -87.36
C GLN A 31 -2.12 -87.67 -87.09
N SER A 32 -2.96 -86.64 -87.12
CA SER A 32 -2.56 -85.28 -86.72
C SER A 32 -2.21 -85.23 -85.22
N TRP A 33 -3.02 -85.84 -84.35
CA TRP A 33 -2.74 -85.95 -82.91
C TRP A 33 -1.40 -86.65 -82.64
N HIS A 34 -1.13 -87.76 -83.33
CA HIS A 34 0.16 -88.46 -83.23
C HIS A 34 1.34 -87.60 -83.68
N SER A 35 1.17 -86.81 -84.75
CA SER A 35 2.22 -85.93 -85.26
C SER A 35 2.51 -84.79 -84.30
N THR A 36 1.47 -84.19 -83.71
CA THR A 36 1.60 -83.15 -82.68
C THR A 36 2.30 -83.68 -81.44
N LEU A 37 1.89 -84.83 -80.92
CA LEU A 37 2.53 -85.49 -79.77
C LEU A 37 4.00 -85.84 -80.02
N LYS A 38 4.37 -86.17 -81.27
CA LYS A 38 5.75 -86.47 -81.64
C LYS A 38 6.63 -85.23 -81.77
N ASN A 39 6.04 -84.10 -82.16
CA ASN A 39 6.74 -82.85 -82.43
C ASN A 39 6.76 -81.89 -81.21
N GLU A 40 5.99 -82.18 -80.16
CA GLU A 40 5.89 -81.33 -78.97
C GLU A 40 7.21 -81.35 -78.17
N PRO A 41 7.95 -80.22 -78.09
CA PRO A 41 9.22 -80.19 -77.38
C PRO A 41 8.98 -80.04 -75.87
N SER A 42 9.56 -80.96 -75.10
CA SER A 42 9.73 -80.98 -73.61
C SER A 42 8.58 -81.68 -72.88
N VAL A 43 8.78 -82.77 -72.12
CA VAL A 43 9.57 -82.84 -70.86
C VAL A 43 10.24 -84.22 -70.62
N LEU A 44 10.01 -85.26 -71.43
CA LEU A 44 10.69 -86.56 -71.28
C LEU A 44 11.78 -86.75 -72.35
N ALA A 45 13.02 -86.39 -72.02
CA ALA A 45 14.17 -86.71 -72.85
C ALA A 45 14.36 -88.24 -72.93
N GLY A 46 14.14 -88.81 -74.13
CA GLY A 46 14.76 -90.08 -74.54
C GLY A 46 14.00 -91.39 -74.31
N ILE A 47 12.73 -91.38 -73.90
CA ILE A 47 11.93 -92.61 -73.79
C ILE A 47 10.58 -92.41 -74.50
N THR A 48 10.27 -93.27 -75.48
CA THR A 48 8.95 -93.36 -76.12
C THR A 48 7.88 -93.58 -75.04
N PRO A 49 7.01 -92.59 -74.73
CA PRO A 49 6.13 -92.72 -73.58
C PRO A 49 5.07 -93.79 -73.85
N GLU A 50 5.03 -94.82 -73.02
CA GLU A 50 3.93 -95.79 -73.03
C GLU A 50 2.62 -95.01 -72.76
N PRO A 51 1.51 -95.24 -73.48
CA PRO A 51 0.27 -94.47 -73.35
C PRO A 51 -0.24 -94.30 -71.91
N LYS A 52 0.03 -95.29 -71.05
CA LYS A 52 -0.30 -95.25 -69.61
C LYS A 52 0.42 -94.13 -68.86
N MET A 53 1.66 -93.81 -69.22
CA MET A 53 2.44 -92.74 -68.58
C MET A 53 1.86 -91.36 -68.89
N LEU A 54 1.46 -91.13 -70.15
CA LEU A 54 0.79 -89.89 -70.56
C LEU A 54 -0.57 -89.73 -69.88
N ILE A 55 -1.36 -90.81 -69.81
CA ILE A 55 -2.66 -90.81 -69.10
C ILE A 55 -2.47 -90.49 -67.61
N ASN A 56 -1.46 -91.08 -66.96
CA ASN A 56 -1.15 -90.78 -65.57
C ASN A 56 -0.71 -89.33 -65.37
N TYR A 57 0.14 -88.80 -66.25
CA TYR A 57 0.56 -87.41 -66.22
C TYR A 57 -0.63 -86.44 -66.40
N LEU A 58 -1.50 -86.69 -67.39
CA LEU A 58 -2.73 -85.91 -67.59
C LEU A 58 -3.65 -85.98 -66.38
N LYS A 59 -3.77 -87.15 -65.74
CA LYS A 59 -4.56 -87.31 -64.51
C LYS A 59 -3.97 -86.50 -63.36
N THR A 60 -2.65 -86.53 -63.19
CA THR A 60 -1.95 -85.71 -62.18
C THR A 60 -2.10 -84.22 -62.47
N LEU A 61 -1.91 -83.79 -63.72
CA LEU A 61 -2.07 -82.40 -64.15
C LEU A 61 -3.50 -81.90 -63.89
N LYS A 62 -4.51 -82.71 -64.25
CA LYS A 62 -5.92 -82.40 -63.97
C LYS A 62 -6.20 -82.28 -62.48
N SER A 63 -5.62 -83.15 -61.64
CA SER A 63 -5.77 -83.05 -60.18
C SER A 63 -5.08 -81.79 -59.61
N SER A 64 -3.93 -81.39 -60.19
CA SER A 64 -3.23 -80.16 -59.84
C SER A 64 -4.01 -78.92 -60.24
N GLU A 65 -4.59 -78.91 -61.45
CA GLU A 65 -5.45 -77.84 -61.95
C GLU A 65 -6.66 -77.64 -61.03
N GLU A 66 -7.36 -78.71 -60.67
CA GLU A 66 -8.51 -78.63 -59.76
C GLU A 66 -8.11 -78.11 -58.37
N SER A 67 -6.97 -78.57 -57.83
CA SER A 67 -6.43 -78.07 -56.56
C SER A 67 -6.10 -76.57 -56.61
N LEU A 68 -5.47 -76.09 -57.69
CA LEU A 68 -5.16 -74.67 -57.86
C LEU A 68 -6.44 -73.83 -58.02
N ARG A 69 -7.45 -74.37 -58.73
CA ARG A 69 -8.75 -73.73 -58.87
C ARG A 69 -9.46 -73.58 -57.52
N ASP A 70 -9.42 -74.60 -56.67
CA ASP A 70 -9.94 -74.55 -55.30
C ASP A 70 -9.20 -73.52 -54.43
N GLN A 71 -7.87 -73.42 -54.56
CA GLN A 71 -7.07 -72.43 -53.83
C GLN A 71 -7.38 -71.01 -54.30
N LEU A 72 -7.53 -70.80 -55.60
CA LEU A 72 -7.93 -69.51 -56.17
C LEU A 72 -9.31 -69.09 -55.67
N GLU A 73 -10.27 -70.00 -55.62
CA GLU A 73 -11.62 -69.71 -55.14
C GLU A 73 -11.62 -69.39 -53.63
N LYS A 74 -10.81 -70.10 -52.83
CA LYS A 74 -10.60 -69.76 -51.42
C LYS A 74 -9.92 -68.39 -51.24
N ALA A 75 -8.94 -68.06 -52.08
CA ALA A 75 -8.26 -66.76 -52.04
C ALA A 75 -9.22 -65.62 -52.40
N LYS A 76 -10.03 -65.76 -53.47
CA LYS A 76 -11.05 -64.80 -53.86
C LYS A 76 -12.09 -64.55 -52.76
N LYS A 77 -12.55 -65.62 -52.09
CA LYS A 77 -13.47 -65.50 -50.94
C LYS A 77 -12.85 -64.75 -49.76
N LYS A 78 -11.56 -64.99 -49.47
CA LYS A 78 -10.83 -64.25 -48.43
C LYS A 78 -10.63 -62.78 -48.79
N GLU A 79 -10.26 -62.50 -50.04
CA GLU A 79 -10.10 -61.14 -50.55
C GLU A 79 -11.40 -60.35 -50.44
N ALA A 80 -12.53 -60.93 -50.87
CA ALA A 80 -13.84 -60.31 -50.72
C ALA A 80 -14.19 -60.02 -49.24
N ALA A 81 -13.89 -60.94 -48.33
CA ALA A 81 -14.09 -60.72 -46.90
C ALA A 81 -13.21 -59.59 -46.34
N PHE A 82 -11.96 -59.48 -46.81
CA PHE A 82 -11.08 -58.37 -46.44
C PHE A 82 -11.59 -57.04 -46.96
N ILE A 83 -12.04 -56.95 -48.22
CA ILE A 83 -12.60 -55.72 -48.78
C ILE A 83 -13.76 -55.20 -47.93
N VAL A 84 -14.69 -56.08 -47.52
CA VAL A 84 -15.83 -55.70 -46.67
C VAL A 84 -15.36 -55.23 -45.29
N THR A 85 -14.39 -55.90 -44.67
CA THR A 85 -13.89 -55.51 -43.35
C THR A 85 -13.09 -54.21 -43.38
N PHE A 86 -12.30 -53.97 -44.44
CA PHE A 86 -11.63 -52.70 -44.66
C PHE A 86 -12.63 -51.56 -44.82
N ALA A 87 -13.64 -51.72 -45.68
CA ALA A 87 -14.68 -50.71 -45.87
C ALA A 87 -15.40 -50.38 -44.54
N LYS A 88 -15.70 -51.38 -43.72
CA LYS A 88 -16.31 -51.16 -42.39
C LYS A 88 -15.38 -50.39 -41.45
N ARG A 89 -14.08 -50.72 -41.43
CA ARG A 89 -13.09 -50.00 -40.60
C ARG A 89 -12.88 -48.56 -41.07
N GLU A 90 -12.89 -48.31 -42.37
CA GLU A 90 -12.82 -46.96 -42.93
C GLU A 90 -14.05 -46.13 -42.53
N GLN A 91 -15.23 -46.73 -42.54
CA GLN A 91 -16.45 -46.11 -42.04
C GLN A 91 -16.34 -45.77 -40.54
N GLU A 92 -15.93 -46.71 -39.69
CA GLU A 92 -15.74 -46.48 -38.25
C GLU A 92 -14.72 -45.34 -37.99
N ILE A 93 -13.64 -45.28 -38.75
CA ILE A 93 -12.66 -44.19 -38.68
C ILE A 93 -13.30 -42.85 -39.07
N ALA A 94 -14.14 -42.82 -40.10
CA ALA A 94 -14.83 -41.59 -40.53
C ALA A 94 -15.81 -41.09 -39.47
N GLU A 95 -16.58 -42.00 -38.86
CA GLU A 95 -17.50 -41.72 -37.76
C GLU A 95 -16.76 -41.18 -36.52
N LEU A 96 -15.68 -41.84 -36.09
CA LEU A 96 -14.85 -41.37 -34.98
C LEU A 96 -14.22 -40.00 -35.27
N LYS A 97 -13.76 -39.77 -36.50
CA LYS A 97 -13.26 -38.44 -36.92
C LYS A 97 -14.33 -37.37 -36.85
N SER A 98 -15.59 -37.68 -37.17
CA SER A 98 -16.73 -36.76 -37.01
C SER A 98 -16.98 -36.46 -35.54
N ALA A 99 -17.10 -37.49 -34.69
CA ALA A 99 -17.33 -37.34 -33.26
C ALA A 99 -16.25 -36.48 -32.59
N VAL A 100 -14.98 -36.66 -32.97
CA VAL A 100 -13.87 -35.82 -32.49
C VAL A 100 -14.03 -34.36 -32.92
N ARG A 101 -14.47 -34.07 -34.16
CA ARG A 101 -14.73 -32.69 -34.59
C ARG A 101 -15.87 -32.07 -33.79
N ASP A 102 -16.95 -32.81 -33.57
CA ASP A 102 -18.12 -32.33 -32.82
C ASP A 102 -17.76 -32.07 -31.35
N LEU A 103 -17.05 -33.00 -30.71
CA LEU A 103 -16.52 -32.81 -29.36
C LEU A 103 -15.54 -31.63 -29.28
N LYS A 104 -14.70 -31.43 -30.30
CA LYS A 104 -13.79 -30.28 -30.36
C LYS A 104 -14.54 -28.95 -30.50
N VAL A 105 -15.67 -28.94 -31.20
CA VAL A 105 -16.57 -27.78 -31.27
C VAL A 105 -17.27 -27.56 -29.93
N GLN A 106 -17.74 -28.60 -29.26
CA GLN A 106 -18.31 -28.51 -27.91
C GLN A 106 -17.29 -28.03 -26.86
N LEU A 107 -16.02 -28.45 -26.99
CA LEU A 107 -14.92 -28.04 -26.12
C LEU A 107 -14.52 -26.57 -26.34
N LYS A 108 -14.77 -26.01 -27.52
CA LYS A 108 -14.63 -24.55 -27.75
C LYS A 108 -15.80 -23.86 -27.03
N PRO A 109 -15.60 -23.19 -25.90
CA PRO A 109 -16.71 -22.77 -25.05
C PRO A 109 -17.55 -21.68 -25.74
N PRO A 110 -18.87 -21.84 -25.91
CA PRO A 110 -19.73 -20.81 -26.50
C PRO A 110 -20.02 -19.62 -25.56
N SER A 111 -19.63 -19.66 -24.28
CA SER A 111 -19.90 -18.56 -23.35
C SER A 111 -18.93 -18.55 -22.16
N MET A 112 -18.75 -17.36 -21.59
CA MET A 112 -17.92 -17.10 -20.40
C MET A 112 -18.29 -17.94 -19.16
N GLN A 113 -19.47 -18.58 -19.11
CA GLN A 113 -19.92 -19.38 -17.97
C GLN A 113 -19.18 -20.72 -17.85
N ALA A 114 -18.85 -21.40 -18.95
CA ALA A 114 -18.07 -22.64 -18.88
C ALA A 114 -16.64 -22.42 -18.37
N ARG A 115 -16.06 -21.23 -18.61
CA ARG A 115 -14.79 -20.82 -17.99
C ARG A 115 -14.88 -20.68 -16.46
N ARG A 116 -16.06 -20.37 -15.90
CA ARG A 116 -16.28 -20.38 -14.45
C ARG A 116 -16.37 -21.80 -13.87
N LEU A 117 -16.88 -22.76 -14.65
CA LEU A 117 -16.98 -24.17 -14.25
C LEU A 117 -15.67 -24.96 -14.38
N LEU A 118 -14.72 -24.48 -15.22
CA LEU A 118 -13.39 -25.10 -15.38
C LEU A 118 -12.36 -24.61 -14.36
N LEU A 119 -12.68 -23.58 -13.58
CA LEU A 119 -11.97 -23.33 -12.33
C LEU A 119 -12.53 -24.33 -11.31
N ASP A 120 -11.65 -25.05 -10.62
CA ASP A 120 -12.05 -25.86 -9.47
C ASP A 120 -12.99 -25.01 -8.58
N PRO A 121 -14.16 -25.52 -8.18
CA PRO A 121 -15.13 -24.74 -7.41
C PRO A 121 -14.52 -24.04 -6.18
N ALA A 122 -13.55 -24.66 -5.50
CA ALA A 122 -12.85 -24.05 -4.38
C ALA A 122 -11.90 -22.93 -4.84
N VAL A 123 -11.21 -23.10 -5.97
CA VAL A 123 -10.38 -22.04 -6.57
C VAL A 123 -11.23 -20.84 -7.01
N HIS A 124 -12.42 -21.08 -7.59
CA HIS A 124 -13.33 -20.00 -7.99
C HIS A 124 -13.86 -19.23 -6.77
N GLU A 125 -14.20 -19.94 -5.70
CA GLU A 125 -14.64 -19.35 -4.44
C GLU A 125 -13.52 -18.53 -3.79
N GLU A 126 -12.29 -19.03 -3.74
CA GLU A 126 -11.13 -18.28 -3.24
C GLU A 126 -10.81 -17.05 -4.10
N PHE A 127 -10.88 -17.14 -5.42
CA PHE A 127 -10.72 -15.97 -6.29
C PHE A 127 -11.80 -14.91 -6.05
N THR A 128 -13.04 -15.34 -5.86
CA THR A 128 -14.16 -14.44 -5.57
C THR A 128 -13.98 -13.79 -4.20
N ARG A 129 -13.59 -14.57 -3.18
CA ARG A 129 -13.28 -14.07 -1.83
C ARG A 129 -12.13 -13.06 -1.86
N LEU A 130 -11.04 -13.37 -2.55
CA LEU A 130 -9.89 -12.48 -2.70
C LEU A 130 -10.25 -11.20 -3.43
N LYS A 131 -11.04 -11.29 -4.52
CA LYS A 131 -11.51 -10.11 -5.24
C LYS A 131 -12.37 -9.19 -4.35
N ASN A 132 -13.32 -9.77 -3.62
CA ASN A 132 -14.13 -9.01 -2.67
C ASN A 132 -13.29 -8.37 -1.56
N LEU A 133 -12.29 -9.09 -1.05
CA LEU A 133 -11.37 -8.58 -0.04
C LEU A 133 -10.54 -7.41 -0.57
N VAL A 134 -10.06 -7.50 -1.81
CA VAL A 134 -9.34 -6.40 -2.48
C VAL A 134 -10.24 -5.18 -2.64
N GLU A 135 -11.46 -5.37 -3.16
CA GLU A 135 -12.43 -4.26 -3.30
C GLU A 135 -12.79 -3.62 -1.96
N GLU A 136 -12.93 -4.40 -0.88
CA GLU A 136 -13.16 -3.87 0.47
C GLU A 136 -11.95 -3.08 0.99
N LYS A 137 -10.73 -3.60 0.82
CA LYS A 137 -9.51 -2.92 1.25
C LYS A 137 -9.27 -1.65 0.45
N ASP A 138 -9.51 -1.64 -0.86
CA ASP A 138 -9.40 -0.44 -1.70
C ASP A 138 -10.38 0.66 -1.26
N LYS A 139 -11.62 0.29 -0.91
CA LYS A 139 -12.58 1.23 -0.31
C LYS A 139 -12.07 1.80 1.01
N LYS A 140 -11.57 0.95 1.92
CA LYS A 140 -10.97 1.40 3.20
C LYS A 140 -9.77 2.31 3.00
N VAL A 141 -8.88 1.99 2.05
CA VAL A 141 -7.73 2.83 1.72
C VAL A 141 -8.20 4.20 1.24
N LYS A 142 -9.19 4.24 0.35
CA LYS A 142 -9.76 5.50 -0.13
C LYS A 142 -10.42 6.31 0.99
N GLU A 143 -11.23 5.68 1.84
CA GLU A 143 -11.83 6.33 3.00
C GLU A 143 -10.79 6.88 3.98
N LEU A 144 -9.73 6.12 4.27
CA LEU A 144 -8.64 6.59 5.12
C LEU A 144 -7.85 7.71 4.46
N GLN A 145 -7.60 7.66 3.15
CA GLN A 145 -6.98 8.76 2.40
C GLN A 145 -7.84 10.02 2.42
N ASP A 146 -9.16 9.89 2.25
CA ASP A 146 -10.11 11.00 2.31
C ASP A 146 -10.18 11.59 3.72
N ASN A 147 -10.19 10.75 4.76
CA ASN A 147 -10.13 11.19 6.16
C ASN A 147 -8.80 11.90 6.48
N ILE A 148 -7.67 11.35 6.02
CA ILE A 148 -6.38 12.01 6.15
C ILE A 148 -6.42 13.34 5.43
N ALA A 149 -6.91 13.41 4.19
CA ALA A 149 -7.02 14.66 3.44
C ALA A 149 -7.90 15.69 4.17
N ALA A 150 -9.03 15.26 4.74
CA ALA A 150 -9.96 16.10 5.48
C ALA A 150 -9.37 16.63 6.80
N VAL A 151 -8.58 15.82 7.51
CA VAL A 151 -7.96 16.19 8.80
C VAL A 151 -6.59 16.87 8.58
N SER A 152 -5.94 16.63 7.45
CA SER A 152 -4.64 17.19 7.14
C SER A 152 -4.78 18.68 6.86
N PHE A 153 -4.22 19.47 7.78
CA PHE A 153 -4.00 20.88 7.54
C PHE A 153 -3.04 21.05 6.37
N THR A 154 -3.51 21.67 5.30
CA THR A 154 -2.67 22.03 4.14
C THR A 154 -2.34 23.52 4.19
N PRO A 155 -1.08 23.93 4.49
CA PRO A 155 -0.70 25.34 4.62
C PRO A 155 -1.00 26.18 3.37
N GLN A 156 -1.06 25.55 2.20
CA GLN A 156 -1.27 26.18 0.90
C GLN A 156 -2.75 26.35 0.54
N SER A 157 -3.67 25.64 1.19
CA SER A 157 -5.11 25.82 0.96
C SER A 157 -5.58 27.21 1.40
N LYS A 158 -6.67 27.72 0.83
CA LYS A 158 -7.23 29.03 1.20
C LYS A 158 -7.53 29.12 2.71
N MET A 159 -8.08 28.05 3.28
CA MET A 159 -8.33 27.93 4.72
C MET A 159 -7.00 27.87 5.51
N GLY A 160 -6.03 27.07 5.05
CA GLY A 160 -4.74 26.95 5.71
C GLY A 160 -3.93 28.25 5.74
N LYS A 161 -3.91 28.99 4.64
CA LYS A 161 -3.29 30.32 4.55
C LYS A 161 -3.93 31.31 5.52
N MET A 162 -5.27 31.30 5.64
CA MET A 162 -6.00 32.16 6.57
C MET A 162 -5.71 31.80 8.03
N LEU A 163 -5.68 30.51 8.36
CA LEU A 163 -5.33 30.03 9.71
C LEU A 163 -3.89 30.41 10.09
N MET A 164 -2.93 30.22 9.17
CA MET A 164 -1.54 30.63 9.40
C MET A 164 -1.39 32.15 9.52
N ALA A 165 -2.14 32.94 8.75
CA ALA A 165 -2.19 34.38 8.93
C ALA A 165 -2.74 34.76 10.31
N LYS A 166 -3.83 34.12 10.75
CA LYS A 166 -4.39 34.35 12.08
C LYS A 166 -3.46 33.91 13.22
N CYS A 167 -2.73 32.82 13.06
CA CYS A 167 -1.69 32.43 14.01
C CYS A 167 -0.56 33.47 14.08
N ARG A 168 -0.11 34.01 12.94
CA ARG A 168 0.88 35.10 12.93
C ARG A 168 0.37 36.37 13.61
N THR A 169 -0.86 36.81 13.32
CA THR A 169 -1.41 38.00 13.97
C THR A 169 -1.57 37.80 15.48
N LEU A 170 -2.04 36.62 15.92
CA LEU A 170 -2.13 36.30 17.35
C LEU A 170 -0.76 36.23 18.03
N GLN A 171 0.28 35.79 17.30
CA GLN A 171 1.66 35.80 17.78
C GLN A 171 2.15 37.23 17.99
N GLU A 172 1.96 38.09 16.99
CA GLU A 172 2.32 39.52 17.04
C GLU A 172 1.56 40.25 18.16
N GLU A 173 0.26 40.02 18.31
CA GLU A 173 -0.56 40.57 19.41
C GLU A 173 -0.03 40.12 20.78
N ASN A 174 0.33 38.85 20.94
CA ASN A 174 0.89 38.34 22.20
C ASN A 174 2.26 38.94 22.52
N GLU A 175 3.11 39.10 21.50
CA GLU A 175 4.41 39.78 21.65
C GLU A 175 4.21 41.24 22.03
N GLU A 176 3.26 41.94 21.40
CA GLU A 176 2.94 43.32 21.75
C GLU A 176 2.34 43.44 23.16
N ILE A 177 1.45 42.54 23.57
CA ILE A 177 0.94 42.49 24.94
C ILE A 177 2.10 42.26 25.93
N GLY A 178 3.03 41.36 25.60
CA GLY A 178 4.24 41.13 26.39
C GLY A 178 5.12 42.38 26.50
N ASN A 179 5.31 43.09 25.40
CA ASN A 179 6.07 44.35 25.36
C ASN A 179 5.36 45.45 26.16
N GLN A 180 4.05 45.64 26.00
CA GLN A 180 3.28 46.62 26.75
C GLN A 180 3.24 46.31 28.26
N ALA A 181 3.16 45.03 28.64
CA ALA A 181 3.19 44.62 30.03
C ALA A 181 4.56 44.85 30.67
N SER A 182 5.64 44.54 29.95
CA SER A 182 7.01 44.69 30.43
C SER A 182 7.48 46.15 30.41
N GLU A 183 7.16 46.93 29.38
CA GLU A 183 7.67 48.29 29.23
C GLU A 183 6.70 49.34 29.78
N GLY A 184 5.42 49.31 29.40
CA GLY A 184 4.49 50.42 29.66
C GLY A 184 4.23 50.66 31.15
N LYS A 185 3.67 49.68 31.85
CA LYS A 185 3.31 49.83 33.27
C LYS A 185 4.51 49.85 34.19
N MET A 186 5.53 49.03 33.91
CA MET A 186 6.73 48.96 34.73
C MET A 186 7.54 50.25 34.64
N HIS A 187 7.68 50.84 33.44
CA HIS A 187 8.39 52.11 33.27
C HIS A 187 7.63 53.27 33.93
N GLU A 188 6.30 53.35 33.75
CA GLU A 188 5.48 54.40 34.39
C GLU A 188 5.57 54.34 35.93
N LEU A 189 5.43 53.14 36.50
CA LEU A 189 5.58 52.94 37.96
C LEU A 189 7.00 53.24 38.42
N GLY A 190 8.01 52.86 37.63
CA GLY A 190 9.41 53.19 37.89
C GLY A 190 9.67 54.70 37.94
N LEU A 191 9.07 55.46 37.02
CA LEU A 191 9.18 56.92 36.96
C LEU A 191 8.50 57.59 38.15
N LYS A 192 7.28 57.16 38.50
CA LYS A 192 6.57 57.63 39.70
C LYS A 192 7.34 57.32 40.99
N LEU A 193 7.93 56.13 41.09
CA LEU A 193 8.75 55.74 42.24
C LEU A 193 10.02 56.60 42.36
N ALA A 194 10.70 56.87 41.25
CA ALA A 194 11.87 57.74 41.22
C ALA A 194 11.53 59.17 41.67
N LEU A 195 10.41 59.72 41.16
CA LEU A 195 9.90 61.03 41.57
C LEU A 195 9.59 61.07 43.07
N GLN A 196 8.89 60.05 43.59
CA GLN A 196 8.58 59.94 45.02
C GLN A 196 9.83 59.83 45.89
N LYS A 197 10.85 59.09 45.46
CA LYS A 197 12.15 59.03 46.15
C LYS A 197 12.83 60.40 46.20
N SER A 198 12.81 61.15 45.09
CA SER A 198 13.36 62.51 45.03
C SER A 198 12.62 63.48 45.98
N GLN A 199 11.28 63.48 45.94
CA GLN A 199 10.47 64.29 46.84
C GLN A 199 10.71 63.95 48.33
N ASN A 200 10.81 62.66 48.66
CA ASN A 200 11.13 62.21 50.01
C ASN A 200 12.54 62.64 50.46
N ALA A 201 13.53 62.58 49.56
CA ALA A 201 14.87 63.06 49.84
C ALA A 201 14.88 64.58 50.10
N GLN A 202 14.13 65.35 49.31
CA GLN A 202 13.99 66.79 49.50
C GLN A 202 13.30 67.12 50.83
N LEU A 203 12.23 66.42 51.19
CA LEU A 203 11.56 66.59 52.49
C LEU A 203 12.49 66.27 53.65
N ARG A 204 13.25 65.16 53.58
CA ARG A 204 14.24 64.81 54.60
C ARG A 204 15.29 65.91 54.77
N SER A 205 15.82 66.43 53.67
CA SER A 205 16.78 67.54 53.70
C SER A 205 16.19 68.81 54.32
N GLN A 206 14.93 69.14 53.99
CA GLN A 206 14.26 70.28 54.63
C GLN A 206 14.06 70.06 56.13
N PHE A 207 13.65 68.86 56.56
CA PHE A 207 13.51 68.56 57.99
C PHE A 207 14.84 68.61 58.73
N GLU A 208 15.93 68.12 58.14
CA GLU A 208 17.27 68.27 58.72
C GLU A 208 17.67 69.73 58.85
N GLY A 209 17.42 70.55 57.82
CA GLY A 209 17.66 72.00 57.89
C GLY A 209 16.88 72.69 59.00
N ILE A 210 15.60 72.35 59.16
CA ILE A 210 14.74 72.86 60.24
C ILE A 210 15.25 72.39 61.60
N PHE A 211 15.63 71.12 61.72
CA PHE A 211 16.17 70.55 62.96
C PHE A 211 17.46 71.26 63.39
N VAL A 212 18.39 71.47 62.46
CA VAL A 212 19.64 72.22 62.70
C VAL A 212 19.32 73.65 63.14
N ALA A 213 18.37 74.33 62.48
CA ALA A 213 17.97 75.69 62.85
C ALA A 213 17.37 75.75 64.28
N LEU A 214 16.50 74.79 64.64
CA LEU A 214 15.93 74.67 65.98
C LEU A 214 17.01 74.40 67.04
N CYS A 215 17.97 73.51 66.77
CA CYS A 215 19.11 73.28 67.65
C CYS A 215 19.93 74.55 67.87
N CYS A 216 20.25 75.30 66.82
CA CYS A 216 20.96 76.59 66.93
C CYS A 216 20.19 77.60 67.79
N LEU A 217 18.88 77.73 67.58
CA LEU A 217 18.02 78.62 68.37
C LEU A 217 17.96 78.20 69.85
N LEU A 218 17.89 76.90 70.15
CA LEU A 218 17.93 76.38 71.51
C LEU A 218 19.26 76.70 72.19
N VAL A 219 20.39 76.48 71.52
CA VAL A 219 21.73 76.81 72.03
C VAL A 219 21.84 78.31 72.32
N TYR A 220 21.39 79.16 71.39
CA TYR A 220 21.38 80.61 71.57
C TYR A 220 20.51 81.04 72.76
N LYS A 221 19.32 80.46 72.91
CA LYS A 221 18.38 80.75 74.01
C LYS A 221 18.93 80.31 75.36
N ILE A 222 19.57 79.14 75.43
CA ILE A 222 20.26 78.64 76.64
C ILE A 222 21.41 79.58 77.01
N GLY A 223 22.21 80.00 76.03
CA GLY A 223 23.28 80.98 76.22
C GLY A 223 22.77 82.31 76.79
N ASP A 224 21.72 82.88 76.20
CA ASP A 224 21.08 84.13 76.69
C ASP A 224 20.54 83.98 78.13
N LEU A 225 19.90 82.85 78.45
CA LEU A 225 19.42 82.55 79.81
C LEU A 225 20.58 82.45 80.81
N GLN A 226 21.70 81.83 80.44
CA GLN A 226 22.89 81.75 81.30
C GLN A 226 23.52 83.12 81.52
N ILE A 227 23.64 83.96 80.48
CA ILE A 227 24.15 85.33 80.58
C ILE A 227 23.25 86.17 81.50
N LYS A 228 21.92 86.10 81.34
CA LYS A 228 20.96 86.79 82.22
C LYS A 228 21.07 86.33 83.68
N SER A 229 21.23 85.04 83.93
CA SER A 229 21.43 84.51 85.28
C SER A 229 22.72 85.03 85.92
N TRP A 230 23.81 85.07 85.13
CA TRP A 230 25.10 85.61 85.58
C TRP A 230 25.01 87.11 85.91
N LEU A 231 24.42 87.91 85.02
CA LEU A 231 24.16 89.34 85.26
C LEU A 231 23.32 89.58 86.51
N LYS A 232 22.26 88.78 86.73
CA LYS A 232 21.42 88.89 87.92
C LYS A 232 22.23 88.65 89.20
N LYS A 233 23.03 87.57 89.24
CA LYS A 233 23.92 87.29 90.40
C LYS A 233 24.95 88.39 90.62
N HIS A 234 25.54 88.91 89.55
CA HIS A 234 26.50 90.01 89.63
C HIS A 234 25.86 91.31 90.16
N MET A 235 24.65 91.63 89.70
CA MET A 235 23.87 92.77 90.18
C MET A 235 23.47 92.61 91.65
N GLU A 236 23.00 91.43 92.06
CA GLU A 236 22.70 91.12 93.47
C GLU A 236 23.95 91.26 94.36
N GLY A 237 25.12 90.82 93.87
CA GLY A 237 26.40 91.04 94.56
C GLY A 237 26.71 92.52 94.76
N LEU A 238 26.60 93.33 93.69
CA LEU A 238 26.79 94.78 93.76
C LEU A 238 25.77 95.47 94.67
N THR A 239 24.51 95.05 94.65
CA THR A 239 23.46 95.59 95.54
C THR A 239 23.78 95.27 96.99
N ASN A 240 24.18 94.03 97.30
CA ASN A 240 24.58 93.65 98.64
C ASN A 240 25.82 94.42 99.12
N ASP A 241 26.80 94.66 98.22
CA ASP A 241 27.98 95.47 98.54
C ASP A 241 27.62 96.94 98.81
N VAL A 242 26.66 97.50 98.05
CA VAL A 242 26.14 98.87 98.28
C VAL A 242 25.36 98.95 99.58
N GLU A 243 24.49 97.99 99.87
CA GLU A 243 23.73 97.93 101.14
C GLU A 243 24.68 97.82 102.34
N ARG A 244 25.70 96.97 102.25
CA ARG A 244 26.72 96.82 103.29
C ARG A 244 27.54 98.09 103.47
N SER A 245 27.85 98.80 102.39
CA SER A 245 28.51 100.11 102.45
C SER A 245 27.60 101.17 103.09
N ASN A 246 26.30 101.18 102.75
CA ASN A 246 25.33 102.11 103.33
C ASN A 246 25.11 101.85 104.83
N GLU A 247 25.06 100.59 105.27
CA GLU A 247 25.02 100.24 106.70
C GLU A 247 26.28 100.70 107.44
N MET A 248 27.47 100.56 106.83
CA MET A 248 28.71 101.09 107.42
C MET A 248 28.69 102.63 107.54
N VAL A 249 28.10 103.33 106.58
CA VAL A 249 27.93 104.80 106.66
C VAL A 249 26.87 105.17 107.72
N PHE A 250 25.74 104.47 107.78
CA PHE A 250 24.68 104.73 108.76
C PHE A 250 25.11 104.43 110.19
N THR A 251 25.87 103.36 110.40
CA THR A 251 26.45 103.04 111.71
C THR A 251 27.49 104.09 112.11
N SER A 252 28.34 104.54 111.18
CA SER A 252 29.25 105.66 111.42
C SER A 252 28.50 106.96 111.76
N PHE A 253 27.42 107.29 111.07
CA PHE A 253 26.61 108.49 111.34
C PHE A 253 25.85 108.38 112.66
N SER A 254 25.29 107.22 112.96
CA SER A 254 24.59 106.97 114.23
C SER A 254 25.54 107.00 115.42
N PHE A 255 26.78 106.50 115.26
CA PHE A 255 27.81 106.64 116.28
C PHE A 255 28.15 108.12 116.53
N SER A 256 28.28 108.93 115.48
CA SER A 256 28.50 110.39 115.60
C SER A 256 27.33 111.12 116.26
N ILE A 257 26.08 110.80 115.93
CA ILE A 257 24.90 111.44 116.54
C ILE A 257 24.73 111.00 118.00
N PHE A 258 24.96 109.72 118.33
CA PHE A 258 24.89 109.21 119.69
C PHE A 258 25.96 109.86 120.59
N PHE A 259 27.17 110.09 120.07
CA PHE A 259 28.20 110.87 120.77
C PHE A 259 27.75 112.31 121.03
N CYS A 260 27.18 113.01 120.03
CA CYS A 260 26.63 114.36 120.23
C CYS A 260 25.51 114.40 121.28
N TYR A 261 24.60 113.42 121.31
CA TYR A 261 23.53 113.36 122.32
C TYR A 261 24.07 113.08 123.73
N LEU A 262 25.11 112.24 123.86
CA LEU A 262 25.75 111.97 125.15
C LEU A 262 26.51 113.19 125.70
N GLU A 263 27.10 114.01 124.82
CA GLU A 263 27.78 115.26 125.19
C GLU A 263 26.77 116.31 125.67
N VAL A 264 25.64 116.46 124.98
CA VAL A 264 24.58 117.44 125.34
C VAL A 264 23.85 117.05 126.63
N SER A 265 23.60 115.75 126.87
CA SER A 265 22.95 115.29 128.12
C SER A 265 23.84 115.36 129.36
N LYS A 266 25.17 115.54 129.21
CA LYS A 266 26.09 115.72 130.35
C LYS A 266 26.16 117.16 130.89
N HIS A 267 25.50 118.15 130.27
CA HIS A 267 25.58 119.56 130.68
C HIS A 267 24.28 120.18 131.23
N ALA A 268 23.20 119.41 131.41
CA ALA A 268 21.93 119.94 131.92
C ALA A 268 21.57 119.54 133.37
N VAL A 269 22.51 118.93 134.11
CA VAL A 269 22.35 118.64 135.55
C VAL A 269 23.56 119.19 136.32
N LEU A 270 23.54 120.51 136.54
CA LEU A 270 24.11 121.31 137.65
C LEU A 270 24.34 122.76 137.18
#